data_AF-A0A7S2U873-F1
#
_entry.id   AF-A0A7S2U873-F1
#
_cell.length_a   1.000
_cell.length_b   1.000
_cell.length_c   1.000
_cell.angle_alpha   90.00
_cell.angle_beta   90.00
_cell.angle_gamma   90.00
#
_symmetry.space_group_name_H-M   'P 1'
#
loop_
_entity.id
_entity.type
_entity.pdbx_description
1 polymer ?
#
loop_
_entity_poly.entity_id
_entity_poly.type
_entity_poly.pdbx_seq_one_letter_code
_entity_poly.pdbx_strand_id
1 'polypeptide(L)'
;DQEKKELSTLLDGDFLHFTAGRPLPLSDRAKAVFHMSVLNDALFLSIINVLDYSILVGIDEERMELVVGIIDFMRQYDILKQMERVGKSLPTLVGSEAPTIIQPPLYKARFTNAMERYFMTVPSKWTSI
;
A
#
# COMPACT_ATOMS: atom_id res chain seq x y z
N ASP A 1 -16.38 -27.31 -8.52
CA ASP A 1 -16.78 -26.07 -7.79
C ASP A 1 -15.98 -25.74 -6.52
N GLN A 2 -15.02 -26.58 -6.07
CA GLN A 2 -14.18 -26.25 -4.90
C GLN A 2 -12.85 -25.55 -5.23
N GLU A 3 -12.43 -25.53 -6.49
CA GLU A 3 -11.13 -25.00 -6.94
C GLU A 3 -11.10 -23.46 -7.10
N LYS A 4 -12.26 -22.79 -7.07
CA LYS A 4 -12.37 -21.35 -7.38
C LYS A 4 -12.24 -20.43 -6.16
N LYS A 5 -11.97 -20.99 -4.97
CA LYS A 5 -11.90 -20.25 -3.70
C LYS A 5 -10.47 -19.87 -3.28
N GLU A 6 -9.45 -20.45 -3.90
CA GLU A 6 -8.04 -20.25 -3.50
C GLU A 6 -7.39 -18.96 -4.02
N LEU A 7 -8.08 -18.18 -4.85
CA LEU A 7 -7.56 -16.93 -5.45
C LEU A 7 -8.37 -15.70 -5.04
N SER A 8 -8.99 -15.69 -3.85
CA SER A 8 -9.63 -14.47 -3.36
C SER A 8 -8.55 -13.44 -3.03
N THR A 9 -8.50 -12.35 -3.78
CA THR A 9 -7.63 -11.20 -3.50
C THR A 9 -7.86 -10.73 -2.07
N LEU A 10 -6.87 -10.91 -1.21
CA LEU A 10 -6.91 -10.55 0.20
C LEU A 10 -6.67 -9.04 0.33
N LEU A 11 -7.57 -8.33 1.02
CA LEU A 11 -7.38 -6.93 1.36
C LEU A 11 -6.43 -6.78 2.56
N ASP A 12 -6.06 -5.55 2.92
CA ASP A 12 -5.15 -5.27 4.06
C ASP A 12 -5.51 -6.02 5.35
N GLY A 13 -6.82 -6.18 5.63
CA GLY A 13 -7.31 -6.95 6.79
C GLY A 13 -7.10 -8.46 6.65
N ASP A 14 -7.33 -9.00 5.45
CA ASP A 14 -7.17 -10.42 5.17
C ASP A 14 -5.69 -10.83 5.15
N PHE A 15 -4.81 -9.95 4.64
CA PHE A 15 -3.36 -10.15 4.72
C PHE A 15 -2.90 -10.20 6.18
N LEU A 16 -3.40 -9.30 7.02
CA LEU A 16 -3.08 -9.30 8.45
C LEU A 16 -3.62 -10.56 9.16
N HIS A 17 -4.78 -11.08 8.75
CA HIS A 17 -5.30 -12.35 9.24
C HIS A 17 -4.44 -13.54 8.77
N PHE A 18 -4.03 -13.56 7.50
CA PHE A 18 -3.15 -14.59 6.93
C PHE A 18 -1.83 -14.67 7.70
N THR A 19 -1.21 -13.53 8.00
CA THR A 19 0.04 -13.49 8.75
C THR A 19 -0.14 -13.60 10.27
N ALA A 20 -1.37 -13.79 10.77
CA ALA A 20 -1.72 -13.73 12.19
C ALA A 20 -1.20 -12.45 12.89
N GLY A 21 -1.21 -11.34 12.17
CA GLY A 21 -0.70 -10.04 12.62
C GLY A 21 0.82 -9.90 12.63
N ARG A 22 1.56 -10.93 12.20
CA ARG A 22 3.02 -10.89 12.13
C ARG A 22 3.47 -10.28 10.81
N PRO A 23 4.56 -9.51 10.78
CA PRO A 23 5.12 -9.02 9.53
C PRO A 23 5.77 -10.16 8.73
N LEU A 24 5.77 -10.04 7.41
CA LEU A 24 6.53 -10.94 6.53
C LEU A 24 8.03 -10.67 6.67
N PRO A 25 8.82 -11.72 6.96
CA PRO A 25 10.25 -11.57 7.15
C PRO A 25 10.99 -11.38 5.82
N LEU A 26 11.90 -10.41 5.78
CA LEU A 26 12.82 -10.16 4.68
C LEU A 26 14.27 -10.14 5.20
N SER A 27 15.22 -10.54 4.35
CA SER A 27 16.64 -10.29 4.64
C SER A 27 16.98 -8.80 4.60
N ASP A 28 18.07 -8.37 5.24
CA ASP A 28 18.54 -6.98 5.22
C ASP A 28 18.58 -6.40 3.80
N ARG A 29 19.18 -7.16 2.87
CA ARG A 29 19.31 -6.76 1.46
C ARG A 29 17.95 -6.68 0.78
N ALA A 30 17.08 -7.67 0.97
CA ALA A 30 15.76 -7.70 0.35
C ALA A 30 14.90 -6.53 0.85
N LYS A 31 14.91 -6.25 2.16
CA LYS A 31 14.19 -5.12 2.75
C LYS A 31 14.70 -3.78 2.20
N ALA A 32 16.02 -3.60 2.09
CA ALA A 32 16.59 -2.36 1.58
C ALA A 32 16.16 -2.09 0.12
N VAL A 33 16.23 -3.12 -0.74
CA VAL A 33 15.78 -3.01 -2.15
C VAL A 33 14.28 -2.74 -2.21
N PHE A 34 13.48 -3.53 -1.49
CA PHE A 34 12.02 -3.38 -1.42
C PHE A 34 11.61 -1.96 -0.96
N HIS A 35 12.21 -1.46 0.12
CA HIS A 35 11.92 -0.15 0.67
C HIS A 35 12.22 0.96 -0.33
N MET A 36 13.39 0.95 -0.95
CA MET A 36 13.78 1.96 -1.94
C MET A 36 12.88 1.92 -3.18
N SER A 37 12.53 0.73 -3.69
CA SER A 37 11.61 0.58 -4.81
C SER A 37 10.22 1.14 -4.49
N VAL A 38 9.63 0.73 -3.36
CA VAL A 38 8.32 1.21 -2.90
C VAL A 38 8.30 2.72 -2.71
N LEU A 39 9.34 3.31 -2.10
CA LEU A 39 9.42 4.76 -1.90
C LEU A 39 9.48 5.52 -3.22
N ASN A 40 10.30 5.05 -4.17
CA ASN A 40 10.46 5.71 -5.47
C ASN A 40 9.18 5.63 -6.30
N ASP A 41 8.55 4.46 -6.37
CA ASP A 41 7.32 4.28 -7.15
C ASP A 41 6.15 5.06 -6.52
N ALA A 42 6.00 5.02 -5.19
CA ALA A 42 4.94 5.78 -4.51
C ALA A 42 5.17 7.30 -4.61
N LEU A 43 6.43 7.75 -4.64
CA LEU A 43 6.77 9.15 -4.93
C LEU A 43 6.33 9.54 -6.35
N PHE A 44 6.67 8.71 -7.35
CA PHE A 44 6.25 8.94 -8.73
C PHE A 44 4.73 9.02 -8.86
N LEU A 45 4.00 8.05 -8.30
CA LEU A 45 2.53 8.03 -8.31
C LEU A 45 1.92 9.26 -7.62
N SER A 46 2.52 9.71 -6.51
CA SER A 46 2.10 10.95 -5.86
C SER A 46 2.33 12.19 -6.73
N ILE A 47 3.40 12.25 -7.53
CA ILE A 47 3.70 13.38 -8.43
C ILE A 47 2.67 13.44 -9.55
N ILE A 48 2.26 12.30 -10.11
CA ILE A 48 1.26 12.22 -11.17
C ILE A 48 -0.19 12.16 -10.66
N ASN A 49 -0.41 12.48 -9.38
CA ASN A 49 -1.73 12.51 -8.72
C ASN A 49 -2.53 11.20 -8.86
N VAL A 50 -1.85 10.06 -8.85
CA VAL A 50 -2.48 8.75 -8.79
C VAL A 50 -2.74 8.38 -7.33
N LEU A 51 -3.95 7.91 -7.06
CA LEU A 51 -4.44 7.46 -5.76
C LEU A 51 -4.96 6.03 -5.88
N ASP A 52 -5.30 5.43 -4.74
CA ASP A 52 -6.00 4.14 -4.65
C ASP A 52 -5.26 2.97 -5.33
N TYR A 53 -3.94 3.05 -5.42
CA TYR A 53 -3.09 1.94 -5.86
C TYR A 53 -2.81 0.96 -4.72
N SER A 54 -2.65 -0.31 -5.07
CA SER A 54 -2.36 -1.38 -4.11
C SER A 54 -1.04 -2.07 -4.45
N ILE A 55 -0.46 -2.77 -3.48
CA ILE A 55 0.63 -3.71 -3.75
C ILE A 55 0.06 -5.11 -3.88
N LEU A 56 0.43 -5.80 -4.95
CA LEU A 56 0.22 -7.22 -5.10
C LEU A 56 1.44 -7.96 -4.54
N VAL A 57 1.19 -9.00 -3.76
CA VAL A 57 2.22 -9.80 -3.11
C VAL A 57 1.97 -11.26 -3.47
N GLY A 58 2.91 -11.87 -4.18
CA GLY A 58 2.98 -13.30 -4.43
C GLY A 58 4.02 -13.95 -3.53
N ILE A 59 3.63 -15.02 -2.84
CA ILE A 59 4.51 -15.80 -1.96
C ILE A 59 4.72 -17.16 -2.63
N ASP A 60 5.97 -17.48 -2.95
CA ASP A 60 6.37 -18.82 -3.40
C ASP A 60 7.03 -19.54 -2.23
N GLU A 61 6.29 -20.48 -1.60
CA GLU A 61 6.77 -21.24 -0.45
C GLU A 61 7.80 -22.31 -0.84
N GLU A 62 7.80 -22.80 -2.08
CA GLU A 62 8.76 -23.81 -2.53
C GLU A 62 10.15 -23.20 -2.75
N ARG A 63 10.19 -22.00 -3.32
CA ARG A 63 11.42 -21.26 -3.59
C ARG A 63 11.81 -20.31 -2.47
N MET A 64 10.92 -20.08 -1.50
CA MET A 64 11.06 -19.07 -0.46
C MET A 64 11.28 -17.67 -1.03
N GLU A 65 10.56 -17.35 -2.10
CA GLU A 65 10.66 -16.08 -2.82
C GLU A 65 9.40 -15.23 -2.62
N LEU A 66 9.61 -13.91 -2.59
CA LEU A 66 8.53 -12.93 -2.55
C LEU A 66 8.56 -12.13 -3.84
N VAL A 67 7.46 -12.15 -4.58
CA VAL A 67 7.27 -11.33 -5.79
C VAL A 67 6.28 -10.22 -5.44
N VAL A 68 6.65 -8.96 -5.71
CA VAL A 68 5.81 -7.81 -5.40
C VAL A 68 5.67 -6.86 -6.59
N GLY A 69 4.56 -6.14 -6.65
CA GLY A 69 4.36 -5.09 -7.64
C GLY A 69 3.20 -4.17 -7.30
N ILE A 70 3.31 -2.89 -7.63
CA ILE A 70 2.18 -1.95 -7.48
C ILE A 70 1.20 -2.16 -8.64
N ILE A 71 -0.10 -2.20 -8.34
CA ILE A 71 -1.18 -2.41 -9.29
C ILE A 71 -2.23 -1.28 -9.20
N ASP A 72 -3.20 -1.27 -10.10
CA ASP A 72 -4.36 -0.36 -10.15
C ASP A 72 -4.04 1.14 -10.23
N PHE A 73 -2.83 1.49 -10.69
CA PHE A 73 -2.35 2.86 -10.82
C PHE A 73 -2.78 3.59 -12.11
N MET A 74 -3.55 2.94 -13.00
CA MET A 74 -3.96 3.52 -14.30
C MET A 74 -5.02 4.61 -14.17
N ARG A 75 -5.78 4.65 -13.08
CA ARG A 75 -6.79 5.69 -12.85
C ARG A 75 -6.13 6.87 -12.14
N GLN A 76 -5.81 7.91 -12.91
CA GLN A 76 -5.50 9.21 -12.32
C GLN A 76 -6.74 9.71 -11.57
N TYR A 77 -6.53 10.35 -10.42
CA TYR A 77 -7.61 11.01 -9.70
C TYR A 77 -8.08 12.19 -10.54
N ASP A 78 -9.06 11.92 -11.41
CA ASP A 78 -9.55 12.91 -12.35
C ASP A 78 -10.31 14.00 -11.60
N ILE A 79 -10.13 15.22 -12.09
CA ILE A 79 -10.35 16.52 -11.45
C ILE A 79 -11.82 16.80 -11.09
N LEU A 80 -12.74 15.89 -11.44
CA LEU A 80 -14.18 15.95 -11.15
C LEU A 80 -14.50 16.14 -9.65
N LYS A 81 -13.68 15.61 -8.74
CA LYS A 81 -13.90 15.79 -7.29
C LYS A 81 -13.38 17.11 -6.72
N GLN A 82 -12.48 17.83 -7.43
CA GLN A 82 -12.12 19.19 -7.02
C GLN A 82 -13.21 20.22 -7.39
N MET A 83 -14.04 19.93 -8.41
CA MET A 83 -15.20 20.76 -8.74
C MET A 83 -16.23 20.83 -7.59
N GLU A 84 -16.36 19.78 -6.77
CA GLU A 84 -17.21 19.82 -5.57
C GLU A 84 -16.65 20.72 -4.45
N ARG A 85 -15.32 20.91 -4.38
CA ARG A 85 -14.67 21.68 -3.29
C ARG A 85 -14.75 23.19 -3.48
N VAL A 86 -14.86 23.66 -4.72
CA VAL A 86 -15.07 25.09 -5.03
C VAL A 86 -16.56 25.44 -5.01
N GLY A 87 -17.46 24.49 -5.35
CA GLY A 87 -18.90 24.70 -5.31
C GLY A 87 -19.55 24.64 -3.92
N LYS A 88 -18.85 24.15 -2.89
CA LYS A 88 -19.34 24.01 -1.50
C LYS A 88 -18.58 24.85 -0.47
N SER A 89 -17.92 25.94 -0.86
CA SER A 89 -17.46 26.97 0.10
C SER A 89 -18.62 27.83 0.63
N LEU A 90 -19.77 27.22 0.94
CA LEU A 90 -20.82 27.82 1.76
C LEU A 90 -20.67 27.28 3.20
N PRO A 91 -20.55 28.17 4.20
CA PRO A 91 -20.26 27.78 5.58
C PRO A 91 -21.50 27.16 6.23
N THR A 92 -21.52 25.83 6.39
CA THR A 92 -22.46 25.14 7.29
C THR A 92 -21.73 23.96 7.93
N LEU A 93 -21.32 24.12 9.19
CA LEU A 93 -22.00 23.61 10.38
C LEU A 93 -21.74 22.11 10.63
N VAL A 94 -20.94 21.83 11.67
CA VAL A 94 -20.96 20.67 12.58
C VAL A 94 -21.17 19.27 11.96
N GLY A 95 -20.10 18.46 11.97
CA GLY A 95 -20.24 16.99 12.07
C GLY A 95 -20.13 16.16 10.79
N SER A 96 -19.58 16.68 9.69
CA SER A 96 -19.21 15.82 8.56
C SER A 96 -17.78 15.32 8.73
N GLU A 97 -17.61 14.00 8.79
CA GLU A 97 -16.29 13.37 8.73
C GLU A 97 -15.52 13.91 7.52
N ALA A 98 -14.27 14.31 7.76
CA ALA A 98 -13.42 14.88 6.73
C ALA A 98 -13.45 13.99 5.47
N PRO A 99 -13.54 14.57 4.26
CA PRO A 99 -13.73 13.79 3.05
C PRO A 99 -12.67 12.69 2.98
N THR A 100 -13.10 11.43 2.84
CA THR A 100 -12.27 10.20 2.80
C THR A 100 -11.20 10.23 1.69
N ILE A 101 -11.23 11.25 0.84
CA ILE A 101 -10.25 11.53 -0.20
C ILE A 101 -9.00 12.11 0.46
N ILE A 102 -8.05 11.23 0.67
CA ILE A 102 -6.72 11.58 1.13
C ILE A 102 -5.94 12.20 -0.05
N GLN A 103 -5.29 13.35 0.16
CA GLN A 103 -4.44 13.96 -0.87
C GLN A 103 -3.30 13.01 -1.28
N PRO A 104 -2.80 13.06 -2.53
CA PRO A 104 -1.73 12.17 -3.00
C PRO A 104 -0.52 12.03 -2.06
N PRO A 105 0.02 13.10 -1.45
CA PRO A 105 1.13 12.97 -0.51
C PRO A 105 0.77 12.20 0.78
N LEU A 106 -0.46 12.34 1.25
CA LEU A 106 -0.95 11.65 2.44
C LEU A 106 -1.25 10.17 2.14
N TYR A 107 -1.77 9.85 0.94
CA TYR A 107 -1.97 8.47 0.51
C TYR A 107 -0.62 7.75 0.38
N LYS A 108 0.37 8.41 -0.25
CA LYS A 108 1.75 7.93 -0.32
C LYS A 108 2.28 7.57 1.06
N ALA A 109 2.20 8.50 2.02
CA ALA A 109 2.70 8.28 3.37
C ALA A 109 2.00 7.10 4.06
N ARG A 110 0.67 6.98 3.91
CA ARG A 110 -0.10 5.84 4.44
C ARG A 110 0.36 4.53 3.83
N PHE A 111 0.49 4.46 2.51
CA PHE A 111 0.93 3.28 1.77
C PHE A 111 2.33 2.84 2.19
N THR A 112 3.31 3.76 2.19
CA THR A 112 4.69 3.43 2.58
C THR A 112 4.79 3.00 4.05
N ASN A 113 4.03 3.62 4.95
CA ASN A 113 3.99 3.22 6.36
C ASN A 113 3.37 1.83 6.56
N ALA A 114 2.37 1.46 5.76
CA ALA A 114 1.81 0.11 5.78
C ALA A 114 2.86 -0.92 5.35
N MET A 115 3.61 -0.64 4.28
CA MET A 115 4.70 -1.52 3.82
C MET A 115 5.80 -1.71 4.86
N GLU A 116 6.12 -0.67 5.64
CA GLU A 116 7.05 -0.80 6.78
C GLU A 116 6.55 -1.71 7.89
N ARG A 117 5.24 -1.74 8.13
CA ARG A 117 4.62 -2.59 9.14
C ARG A 117 4.44 -4.02 8.66
N TYR A 118 4.15 -4.20 7.37
CA TYR A 118 3.86 -5.51 6.78
C TYR A 118 5.12 -6.30 6.45
N PHE A 119 6.24 -5.63 6.14
CA PHE A 119 7.49 -6.28 5.76
C PHE A 119 8.61 -5.89 6.72
N MET A 120 9.17 -6.85 7.44
CA MET A 120 10.15 -6.62 8.50
C MET A 120 11.50 -7.24 8.14
N THR A 121 12.58 -6.54 8.47
CA THR A 121 13.92 -7.13 8.43
C THR A 121 14.10 -8.16 9.54
N VAL A 122 14.60 -9.34 9.20
CA VAL A 122 15.07 -10.31 10.18
C VAL A 122 16.60 -10.23 10.29
N PRO A 123 17.14 -10.04 11.50
CA PRO A 123 18.58 -10.03 11.73
C PRO A 123 19.24 -11.30 11.18
N SER A 124 20.28 -11.12 10.41
CA SER A 124 21.14 -12.19 9.90
C SER A 124 22.46 -12.22 10.69
N LYS A 125 23.26 -13.27 10.47
CA LYS A 125 24.61 -13.40 11.05
C LYS A 125 25.57 -12.25 10.72
N TRP A 126 25.20 -11.37 9.79
CA TRP A 126 25.98 -10.21 9.35
C TRP A 126 25.38 -8.88 9.80
N THR A 127 24.24 -8.90 10.49
CA THR A 127 23.61 -7.69 11.03
C THR A 127 24.35 -7.31 12.32
N SER A 128 25.18 -6.28 12.25
CA SER A 128 25.80 -5.69 13.44
C SER A 128 24.74 -4.98 14.28
N ILE A 129 24.64 -5.34 15.56
CA ILE A 129 23.73 -4.72 16.55
C ILE A 129 24.38 -3.45 17.10
#